data_AF-A0A916RPR4-F1
#
_entry.id   AF-A0A916RPR4-F1
#
_cell.length_a   1.000
_cell.length_b   1.000
_cell.length_c   1.000
_cell.angle_alpha   90.00
_cell.angle_beta   90.00
_cell.angle_gamma   90.00
#
_symmetry.space_group_name_H-M   'P 1'
#
loop_
_entity.id
_entity.type
_entity.pdbx_description
1 polymer ?
#
loop_
_entity_poly.entity_id
_entity_poly.type
_entity_poly.pdbx_seq_one_letter_code
_entity_poly.pdbx_strand_id
1 'polypeptide(L)'
;MPIEVATVLAQISCFKGKLPQGSPSSPIISNLICQILDNRLLKVAKKYKLVYTRYADDLTFSTNDNKFLDNQFNFYKDLSEEINRSGFKINENKNRIQYKESRQVVTGIVVNKKLNVNRDYYKETRAMAHQLYKTGSFEISGESGTINQLEGRFAFINQLTRYNNELDNQKHDFHNLSSREYQYQKFLFYKTFYYNPKPVIVTEGKTDILYLKAALKNLYDEYPKLITKNNDGTFKYNISFLKRTKRLKHFLNINMDGASALTNIYDFFSNRNNKKAPNYLKYFKSLNNSLPKNPVILLFDNELNNNEKPISHFCRKVAKIGDEKIEALKTEFKVNLTENLYLLTVPLIGEKSECEIEDLFDESTLLERIEGKTFTKAAKYDVTKYYGKEIFSKYILKNYADVNFNEFRAVLDNINDIIDQYNVDFVTVGDKAKEVQLKRSDIDKVPVEI
;
A
#
# COMPACT_ATOMS: atom_id res chain seq x y z
N MET A 1 19.27 -38.51 22.55
CA MET A 1 17.89 -38.46 23.09
C MET A 1 17.51 -39.88 23.47
N PRO A 2 16.97 -40.12 24.67
CA PRO A 2 16.44 -41.44 25.06
C PRO A 2 15.39 -41.92 24.05
N ILE A 3 15.35 -43.22 23.75
CA ILE A 3 14.49 -43.79 22.71
C ILE A 3 13.01 -43.56 23.04
N GLU A 4 12.65 -43.61 24.32
CA GLU A 4 11.31 -43.43 24.84
C GLU A 4 10.79 -42.01 24.55
N VAL A 5 11.65 -41.01 24.75
CA VAL A 5 11.33 -39.61 24.46
C VAL A 5 11.13 -39.40 22.96
N ALA A 6 11.99 -40.01 22.13
CA ALA A 6 11.87 -39.95 20.68
C ALA A 6 10.56 -40.58 20.18
N THR A 7 10.17 -41.72 20.75
CA THR A 7 8.93 -42.42 20.42
C THR A 7 7.70 -41.62 20.79
N VAL A 8 7.67 -41.02 21.99
CA VAL A 8 6.56 -40.16 22.42
C VAL A 8 6.44 -38.93 21.51
N LEU A 9 7.56 -38.26 21.20
CA LEU A 9 7.56 -37.12 20.28
C LEU A 9 7.07 -37.52 18.89
N ALA A 10 7.47 -38.68 18.38
CA ALA A 10 6.99 -39.20 17.10
C ALA A 10 5.48 -39.52 17.12
N GLN A 11 4.97 -40.12 18.18
CA GLN A 11 3.54 -40.45 18.33
C GLN A 11 2.66 -39.20 18.42
N ILE A 12 3.12 -38.15 19.10
CA ILE A 12 2.39 -36.88 19.22
C ILE A 12 2.47 -36.07 17.92
N SER A 13 3.60 -36.12 17.22
CA SER A 13 3.84 -35.30 16.03
C SER A 13 3.32 -35.92 14.72
N CYS A 14 3.10 -37.23 14.69
CA CYS A 14 2.67 -37.95 13.50
C CYS A 14 1.23 -38.45 13.61
N PHE A 15 0.49 -38.36 12.51
CA PHE A 15 -0.80 -39.01 12.34
C PHE A 15 -0.67 -40.11 11.27
N LYS A 16 -1.07 -41.35 11.61
CA LYS A 16 -0.93 -42.53 10.73
C LYS A 16 0.49 -42.71 10.18
N GLY A 17 1.48 -42.50 11.04
CA GLY A 17 2.90 -42.66 10.70
C GLY A 17 3.47 -41.57 9.78
N LYS A 18 2.76 -40.45 9.58
CA LYS A 18 3.20 -39.32 8.75
C LYS A 18 3.03 -38.00 9.47
N LEU A 19 3.85 -37.02 9.14
CA LEU A 19 3.64 -35.65 9.59
C LEU A 19 2.34 -35.10 8.95
N PRO A 20 1.36 -34.65 9.75
CA PRO A 20 0.10 -34.13 9.21
C PRO A 20 0.33 -32.77 8.53
N GLN A 21 -0.33 -32.57 7.39
CA GLN A 21 -0.39 -31.25 6.73
C GLN A 21 -1.24 -30.30 7.58
N GLY A 22 -0.76 -29.07 7.78
CA GLY A 22 -1.43 -28.06 8.60
C GLY A 22 -0.98 -28.02 10.07
N SER A 23 -0.25 -29.01 10.57
CA SER A 23 0.36 -28.92 11.90
C SER A 23 1.54 -27.94 11.91
N PRO A 24 1.65 -27.06 12.91
CA PRO A 24 2.74 -26.09 13.01
C PRO A 24 4.11 -26.74 13.26
N SER A 25 4.17 -27.94 13.84
CA SER A 25 5.43 -28.65 14.09
C SER A 25 5.95 -29.41 12.87
N SER A 26 5.05 -29.81 11.95
CA SER A 26 5.41 -30.64 10.79
C SER A 26 6.51 -30.04 9.89
N PRO A 27 6.48 -28.74 9.51
CA PRO A 27 7.54 -28.17 8.67
C PRO A 27 8.91 -28.18 9.34
N ILE A 28 8.95 -27.96 10.67
CA ILE A 28 10.19 -27.95 11.44
C ILE A 28 10.77 -29.36 11.50
N ILE A 29 9.95 -30.36 11.84
CA ILE A 29 10.37 -31.76 11.92
C ILE A 29 10.82 -32.27 10.55
N SER A 30 10.08 -31.95 9.49
CA SER A 30 10.46 -32.31 8.11
C SER A 30 11.83 -31.75 7.73
N ASN A 31 12.11 -30.48 8.05
CA ASN A 31 13.42 -29.88 7.79
C ASN A 31 14.55 -30.54 8.60
N LEU A 32 14.30 -30.95 9.85
CA LEU A 32 15.28 -31.70 10.66
C LEU A 32 15.60 -33.07 10.04
N ILE A 33 14.57 -33.80 9.60
CA ILE A 33 14.74 -35.08 8.89
C ILE A 33 15.56 -34.86 7.61
N CYS A 34 15.21 -33.83 6.83
CA CYS A 34 15.89 -33.52 5.58
C CYS A 34 17.33 -33.03 5.77
N GLN A 35 17.76 -32.58 6.96
CA GLN A 35 19.14 -32.14 7.18
C GLN A 35 20.16 -33.27 6.94
N ILE A 36 19.82 -34.50 7.33
CA ILE A 36 20.68 -35.67 7.08
C ILE A 36 20.73 -35.99 5.59
N LEU A 37 19.58 -35.91 4.91
CA LEU A 37 19.49 -36.06 3.46
C LEU A 37 20.33 -34.98 2.76
N ASP A 38 20.19 -33.70 3.15
CA ASP A 38 20.91 -32.57 2.58
C ASP A 38 22.43 -32.77 2.65
N ASN A 39 22.96 -33.27 3.77
CA ASN A 39 24.38 -33.59 3.90
C ASN A 39 24.86 -34.66 2.91
N ARG A 40 24.01 -35.65 2.60
CA ARG A 40 24.32 -36.70 1.62
C ARG A 40 24.23 -36.14 0.20
N LEU A 41 23.16 -35.39 -0.10
CA LEU A 41 22.96 -34.75 -1.40
C LEU A 41 24.05 -33.74 -1.73
N LEU A 42 24.56 -33.00 -0.74
CA LEU A 42 25.70 -32.11 -0.90
C LEU A 42 26.98 -32.85 -1.32
N LYS A 43 27.22 -34.07 -0.81
CA LYS A 43 28.36 -34.90 -1.23
C LYS A 43 28.21 -35.34 -2.67
N VAL A 44 27.01 -35.77 -3.07
CA VAL A 44 26.70 -36.11 -4.46
C VAL A 44 26.89 -34.89 -5.36
N ALA A 45 26.29 -33.74 -5.01
CA ALA A 45 26.44 -32.50 -5.76
C ALA A 45 27.91 -32.11 -5.94
N LYS A 46 28.73 -32.21 -4.88
CA LYS A 46 30.17 -31.93 -4.93
C LYS A 46 30.92 -32.87 -5.87
N LYS A 47 30.60 -34.18 -5.86
CA LYS A 47 31.18 -35.18 -6.79
C LYS A 47 31.00 -34.78 -8.25
N TYR A 48 29.84 -34.21 -8.59
CA TYR A 48 29.47 -33.80 -9.94
C TYR A 48 29.65 -32.29 -10.22
N LYS A 49 30.31 -31.54 -9.31
CA LYS A 49 30.52 -30.08 -9.43
C LYS A 49 29.22 -29.29 -9.63
N LEU A 50 28.18 -29.65 -8.89
CA LEU A 50 26.88 -29.00 -8.87
C LEU A 50 26.73 -28.14 -7.61
N VAL A 51 25.99 -27.04 -7.74
CA VAL A 51 25.44 -26.27 -6.62
C VAL A 51 24.05 -26.80 -6.31
N TYR A 52 23.81 -27.12 -5.04
CA TYR A 52 22.55 -27.69 -4.55
C TYR A 52 21.80 -26.69 -3.68
N THR A 53 20.50 -26.55 -3.91
CA THR A 53 19.57 -25.83 -3.04
C THR A 53 18.28 -26.63 -2.87
N ARG A 54 17.64 -26.50 -1.70
CA ARG A 54 16.35 -27.12 -1.39
C ARG A 54 15.35 -26.09 -0.88
N TYR A 55 14.11 -26.19 -1.35
CA TYR A 55 12.97 -25.48 -0.80
C TYR A 55 11.85 -26.49 -0.51
N ALA A 56 11.61 -26.78 0.77
CA ALA A 56 10.73 -27.87 1.19
C ALA A 56 11.14 -29.21 0.51
N ASP A 57 10.31 -29.73 -0.39
CA ASP A 57 10.51 -30.94 -1.20
C ASP A 57 11.12 -30.67 -2.59
N ASP A 58 11.18 -29.42 -3.04
CA ASP A 58 11.81 -29.05 -4.30
C ASP A 58 13.34 -29.02 -4.17
N LEU A 59 14.02 -29.91 -4.91
CA LEU A 59 15.47 -29.98 -5.02
C LEU A 59 15.92 -29.33 -6.33
N THR A 60 16.88 -28.41 -6.26
CA THR A 60 17.47 -27.76 -7.43
C THR A 60 18.97 -27.97 -7.45
N PHE A 61 19.47 -28.42 -8.60
CA PHE A 61 20.90 -28.59 -8.86
C PHE A 61 21.29 -27.73 -10.07
N SER A 62 22.35 -26.96 -9.97
CA SER A 62 22.82 -26.08 -11.04
C SER A 62 24.33 -26.18 -11.24
N THR A 63 24.78 -25.90 -12.47
CA THR A 63 26.21 -25.89 -12.81
C THR A 63 26.44 -25.01 -14.04
N ASN A 64 27.68 -24.56 -14.19
CA ASN A 64 28.20 -23.92 -15.40
C ASN A 64 29.07 -24.86 -16.24
N ASP A 65 29.18 -26.14 -15.86
CA ASP A 65 29.89 -27.16 -16.62
C ASP A 65 28.99 -27.72 -17.74
N ASN A 66 29.30 -27.36 -18.98
CA ASN A 66 28.55 -27.82 -20.15
C ASN A 66 28.67 -29.34 -20.40
N LYS A 67 29.67 -30.01 -19.80
CA LYS A 67 29.88 -31.47 -19.91
C LYS A 67 29.08 -32.26 -18.88
N PHE A 68 28.30 -31.60 -18.04
CA PHE A 68 27.48 -32.28 -17.04
C PHE A 68 26.48 -33.26 -17.68
N LEU A 69 25.98 -32.98 -18.89
CA LEU A 69 25.03 -33.84 -19.59
C LEU A 69 25.56 -35.26 -19.80
N ASP A 70 26.87 -35.40 -20.03
CA ASP A 70 27.53 -36.71 -20.19
C ASP A 70 27.46 -37.54 -18.89
N ASN A 71 27.38 -36.87 -17.74
CA ASN A 71 27.32 -37.47 -16.41
C ASN A 71 25.91 -37.48 -15.79
N GLN A 72 24.91 -36.97 -16.50
CA GLN A 72 23.55 -36.77 -15.99
C GLN A 72 22.94 -38.08 -15.46
N PHE A 73 23.09 -39.17 -16.21
CA PHE A 73 22.53 -40.48 -15.81
C PHE A 73 23.15 -40.99 -14.50
N ASN A 74 24.48 -40.90 -14.40
CA ASN A 74 25.21 -41.31 -13.19
C ASN A 74 24.85 -40.44 -12.00
N PHE A 75 24.74 -39.11 -12.19
CA PHE A 75 24.26 -38.21 -11.16
C PHE A 75 22.84 -38.57 -10.70
N TYR A 76 21.92 -38.81 -11.63
CA TYR A 76 20.54 -39.14 -11.31
C TYR A 76 20.44 -40.46 -10.54
N LYS A 77 21.27 -41.44 -10.89
CA LYS A 77 21.38 -42.72 -10.17
C LYS A 77 21.83 -42.50 -8.72
N ASP A 78 22.97 -41.84 -8.52
CA ASP A 78 23.51 -41.55 -7.18
C ASP A 78 22.52 -40.73 -6.33
N LEU A 79 21.87 -39.74 -6.94
CA LEU A 79 20.83 -38.91 -6.31
C LEU A 79 19.65 -39.77 -5.85
N SER A 80 19.15 -40.64 -6.73
CA SER A 80 18.01 -41.52 -6.45
C SER A 80 18.31 -42.51 -5.35
N GLU A 81 19.52 -43.07 -5.31
CA GLU A 81 19.96 -43.98 -4.26
C GLU A 81 19.93 -43.29 -2.88
N GLU A 82 20.46 -42.07 -2.75
CA GLU A 82 20.48 -41.35 -1.48
C GLU A 82 19.08 -40.89 -1.02
N ILE A 83 18.21 -40.50 -1.96
CA ILE A 83 16.81 -40.13 -1.67
C ILE A 83 16.02 -41.36 -1.18
N ASN A 84 16.12 -42.49 -1.89
CA ASN A 84 15.46 -43.74 -1.53
C ASN A 84 15.97 -44.28 -0.19
N ARG A 85 17.28 -44.22 0.05
CA ARG A 85 17.92 -44.58 1.33
C ARG A 85 17.39 -43.75 2.50
N SER A 86 16.94 -42.53 2.24
CA SER A 86 16.39 -41.63 3.25
C SER A 86 14.88 -41.78 3.42
N GLY A 87 14.25 -42.77 2.75
CA GLY A 87 12.82 -43.08 2.88
C GLY A 87 11.89 -42.20 2.03
N PHE A 88 12.45 -41.42 1.10
CA PHE A 88 11.69 -40.58 0.17
C PHE A 88 11.63 -41.20 -1.22
N LYS A 89 10.73 -40.71 -2.08
CA LYS A 89 10.59 -41.13 -3.48
C LYS A 89 10.57 -39.91 -4.39
N ILE A 90 11.30 -39.99 -5.50
CA ILE A 90 11.31 -38.94 -6.52
C ILE A 90 10.00 -38.98 -7.33
N ASN A 91 9.46 -37.81 -7.64
CA ASN A 91 8.37 -37.67 -8.61
C ASN A 91 8.94 -37.49 -10.02
N GLU A 92 9.02 -38.59 -10.76
CA GLU A 92 9.58 -38.63 -12.12
C GLU A 92 8.91 -37.63 -13.07
N ASN A 93 7.59 -37.40 -12.95
CA ASN A 93 6.85 -36.48 -13.81
C ASN A 93 7.23 -35.01 -13.59
N LYS A 94 7.81 -34.67 -12.44
CA LYS A 94 8.25 -33.31 -12.10
C LYS A 94 9.75 -33.09 -12.32
N ASN A 95 10.49 -34.16 -12.61
CA ASN A 95 11.91 -34.08 -12.93
C ASN A 95 12.10 -33.36 -14.26
N ARG A 96 13.00 -32.38 -14.29
CA ARG A 96 13.25 -31.56 -15.48
C ARG A 96 14.67 -31.03 -15.50
N ILE A 97 15.22 -30.91 -16.71
CA ILE A 97 16.49 -30.23 -16.96
C ILE A 97 16.20 -28.95 -17.73
N GLN A 98 16.86 -27.86 -17.33
CA GLN A 98 16.66 -26.54 -17.92
C GLN A 98 18.00 -25.97 -18.40
N TYR A 99 18.12 -25.85 -19.71
CA TYR A 99 19.30 -25.29 -20.38
C TYR A 99 19.34 -23.77 -20.25
N LYS A 100 20.55 -23.19 -20.31
CA LYS A 100 20.78 -21.75 -20.25
C LYS A 100 19.98 -20.95 -21.29
N GLU A 101 19.86 -21.50 -22.51
CA GLU A 101 19.13 -20.89 -23.62
C GLU A 101 17.60 -21.04 -23.51
N SER A 102 17.14 -21.89 -22.58
CA SER A 102 15.73 -22.08 -22.26
C SER A 102 15.34 -21.31 -21.00
N ARG A 103 14.04 -21.08 -20.76
CA ARG A 103 13.59 -20.44 -19.52
C ARG A 103 13.90 -21.33 -18.31
N GLN A 104 14.72 -20.84 -17.39
CA GLN A 104 15.04 -21.51 -16.14
C GLN A 104 14.11 -21.00 -15.04
N VAL A 105 13.32 -21.92 -14.46
CA VAL A 105 12.31 -21.63 -13.43
C VAL A 105 12.54 -22.52 -12.22
N VAL A 106 12.84 -21.86 -11.10
CA VAL A 106 13.03 -22.45 -9.78
C VAL A 106 11.96 -21.88 -8.86
N THR A 107 11.14 -22.74 -8.24
CA THR A 107 10.04 -22.36 -7.33
C THR A 107 9.16 -21.21 -7.87
N GLY A 108 8.85 -21.22 -9.17
CA GLY A 108 8.04 -20.19 -9.84
C GLY A 108 8.76 -18.88 -10.21
N ILE A 109 10.05 -18.75 -9.91
CA ILE A 109 10.89 -17.59 -10.21
C ILE A 109 11.80 -17.92 -11.41
N VAL A 110 11.88 -17.00 -12.36
CA VAL A 110 12.80 -17.08 -13.49
C VAL A 110 14.19 -16.63 -13.02
N VAL A 111 15.22 -17.46 -13.27
CA VAL A 111 16.57 -17.27 -12.71
C VAL A 111 17.70 -17.12 -13.74
N ASN A 112 17.39 -17.12 -15.04
CA ASN A 112 18.39 -17.16 -16.14
C ASN A 112 19.56 -16.16 -16.02
N LYS A 113 19.27 -14.91 -15.66
CA LYS A 113 20.27 -13.82 -15.54
C LYS A 113 20.10 -13.01 -14.26
N LYS A 114 18.84 -12.75 -13.91
CA LYS A 114 18.42 -12.04 -12.70
C LYS A 114 17.07 -12.61 -12.25
N LEU A 115 16.71 -12.39 -10.98
CA LEU A 115 15.43 -12.89 -10.47
C LEU A 115 14.28 -12.17 -11.16
N ASN A 116 13.32 -12.92 -11.70
CA ASN A 116 12.18 -12.32 -12.40
C ASN A 116 10.93 -13.15 -12.23
N VAL A 117 9.76 -12.52 -12.33
CA VAL A 117 8.51 -13.25 -12.50
C VAL A 117 8.42 -13.80 -13.92
N ASN A 118 7.60 -14.83 -14.12
CA ASN A 118 7.18 -15.22 -15.45
C ASN A 118 6.59 -14.00 -16.20
N ARG A 119 6.96 -13.84 -17.48
CA ARG A 119 6.44 -12.77 -18.35
C ARG A 119 4.92 -12.82 -18.46
N ASP A 120 4.33 -14.01 -18.45
CA ASP A 120 2.89 -14.21 -18.57
C ASP A 120 2.18 -13.70 -17.32
N TYR A 121 2.69 -14.04 -16.13
CA TYR A 121 2.22 -13.50 -14.85
C TYR A 121 2.23 -11.96 -14.81
N TYR A 122 3.29 -11.33 -15.33
CA TYR A 122 3.37 -9.86 -15.43
C TYR A 122 2.35 -9.28 -16.42
N LYS A 123 2.19 -9.89 -17.59
CA LYS A 123 1.20 -9.46 -18.60
C LYS A 123 -0.22 -9.58 -18.06
N GLU A 124 -0.55 -10.72 -17.45
CA GLU A 124 -1.84 -10.95 -16.78
C GLU A 124 -2.11 -9.90 -15.71
N THR A 125 -1.14 -9.64 -14.83
CA THR A 125 -1.30 -8.63 -13.76
C THR A 125 -1.58 -7.24 -14.34
N ARG A 126 -0.92 -6.88 -15.44
CA ARG A 126 -1.20 -5.62 -16.15
C ARG A 126 -2.57 -5.61 -16.82
N ALA A 127 -2.98 -6.73 -17.41
CA ALA A 127 -4.30 -6.87 -18.02
C ALA A 127 -5.41 -6.74 -16.97
N MET A 128 -5.29 -7.44 -15.84
CA MET A 128 -6.18 -7.34 -14.68
C MET A 128 -6.28 -5.90 -14.17
N ALA A 129 -5.14 -5.22 -14.01
CA ALA A 129 -5.13 -3.83 -13.58
C ALA A 129 -5.81 -2.91 -14.61
N HIS A 130 -5.53 -3.09 -15.89
CA HIS A 130 -6.17 -2.32 -16.94
C HIS A 130 -7.68 -2.55 -17.03
N GLN A 131 -8.13 -3.80 -16.87
CA GLN A 131 -9.55 -4.15 -16.81
C GLN A 131 -10.20 -3.47 -15.61
N LEU A 132 -9.61 -3.56 -14.42
CA LEU A 132 -10.07 -2.85 -13.22
C LEU A 132 -10.23 -1.34 -13.47
N TYR A 133 -9.26 -0.71 -14.13
CA TYR A 133 -9.32 0.72 -14.44
C TYR A 133 -10.44 1.08 -15.43
N LYS A 134 -10.76 0.17 -16.36
CA LYS A 134 -11.74 0.38 -17.43
C LYS A 134 -13.16 0.01 -17.02
N THR A 135 -13.35 -1.03 -16.22
CA THR A 135 -14.69 -1.59 -15.91
C THR A 135 -15.01 -1.58 -14.42
N GLY A 136 -14.04 -1.27 -13.55
CA GLY A 136 -14.22 -1.31 -12.09
C GLY A 136 -14.11 -2.71 -11.47
N SER A 137 -13.87 -3.75 -12.28
CA SER A 137 -13.72 -5.15 -11.84
C SER A 137 -12.71 -5.88 -12.71
N PHE A 138 -12.25 -7.05 -12.26
CA PHE A 138 -11.40 -7.95 -13.02
C PHE A 138 -11.56 -9.36 -12.46
N GLU A 139 -11.02 -10.35 -13.17
CA GLU A 139 -11.11 -11.76 -12.75
C GLU A 139 -9.73 -12.37 -12.49
N ILE A 140 -9.71 -13.34 -11.58
CA ILE A 140 -8.58 -14.23 -11.34
C ILE A 140 -9.13 -15.65 -11.44
N SER A 141 -8.66 -16.41 -12.43
CA SER A 141 -9.08 -17.81 -12.64
C SER A 141 -10.60 -18.00 -12.77
N GLY A 142 -11.29 -17.04 -13.39
CA GLY A 142 -12.75 -17.09 -13.61
C GLY A 142 -13.59 -16.58 -12.43
N GLU A 143 -12.98 -16.15 -11.33
CA GLU A 143 -13.67 -15.55 -10.19
C GLU A 143 -13.39 -14.05 -10.07
N SER A 144 -14.31 -13.30 -9.46
CA SER A 144 -14.16 -11.87 -9.25
C SER A 144 -12.94 -11.57 -8.34
N GLY A 145 -11.99 -10.81 -8.86
CA GLY A 145 -10.77 -10.44 -8.17
C GLY A 145 -10.95 -9.23 -7.25
N THR A 146 -10.23 -9.24 -6.13
CA THR A 146 -10.19 -8.13 -5.18
C THR A 146 -8.95 -7.26 -5.38
N ILE A 147 -9.05 -5.96 -5.05
CA ILE A 147 -7.91 -5.03 -5.12
C ILE A 147 -6.71 -5.51 -4.29
N ASN A 148 -6.95 -6.17 -3.15
CA ASN A 148 -5.88 -6.70 -2.31
C ASN A 148 -5.15 -7.87 -2.99
N GLN A 149 -5.86 -8.74 -3.72
CA GLN A 149 -5.22 -9.79 -4.52
C GLN A 149 -4.36 -9.18 -5.64
N LEU A 150 -4.85 -8.14 -6.33
CA LEU A 150 -4.08 -7.46 -7.37
C LEU A 150 -2.86 -6.72 -6.80
N GLU A 151 -3.00 -6.08 -5.63
CA GLU A 151 -1.87 -5.50 -4.91
C GLU A 151 -0.83 -6.56 -4.56
N GLY A 152 -1.27 -7.75 -4.11
CA GLY A 152 -0.39 -8.88 -3.84
C GLY A 152 0.43 -9.28 -5.06
N ARG A 153 -0.19 -9.33 -6.24
CA ARG A 153 0.53 -9.60 -7.51
C ARG A 153 1.56 -8.54 -7.83
N PHE A 154 1.21 -7.25 -7.73
CA PHE A 154 2.16 -6.15 -7.93
C PHE A 154 3.28 -6.15 -6.88
N ALA A 155 2.97 -6.44 -5.62
CA ALA A 155 3.93 -6.51 -4.54
C ALA A 155 4.95 -7.63 -4.77
N PHE A 156 4.51 -8.79 -5.24
CA PHE A 156 5.40 -9.90 -5.60
C PHE A 156 6.33 -9.54 -6.77
N ILE A 157 5.80 -8.92 -7.83
CA ILE A 157 6.62 -8.39 -8.94
C ILE A 157 7.64 -7.38 -8.43
N ASN A 158 7.20 -6.49 -7.54
CA ASN A 158 8.04 -5.44 -6.98
C ASN A 158 9.13 -5.99 -6.04
N GLN A 159 8.86 -7.07 -5.30
CA GLN A 159 9.85 -7.71 -4.45
C GLN A 159 11.07 -8.17 -5.26
N LEU A 160 10.83 -8.86 -6.39
CA LEU A 160 11.91 -9.29 -7.28
C LEU A 160 12.58 -8.10 -7.99
N THR A 161 11.80 -7.10 -8.38
CA THR A 161 12.34 -5.88 -9.00
C THR A 161 13.29 -5.17 -8.03
N ARG A 162 12.85 -4.96 -6.79
CA ARG A 162 13.66 -4.34 -5.74
C ARG A 162 14.93 -5.13 -5.42
N TYR A 163 14.84 -6.45 -5.34
CA TYR A 163 16.04 -7.29 -5.14
C TYR A 163 17.08 -7.06 -6.25
N ASN A 164 16.65 -6.98 -7.51
CA ASN A 164 17.58 -6.68 -8.61
C ASN A 164 18.13 -5.25 -8.55
N ASN A 165 17.28 -4.28 -8.19
CA ASN A 165 17.67 -2.88 -8.04
C ASN A 165 18.74 -2.70 -6.94
N GLU A 166 18.71 -3.51 -5.89
CA GLU A 166 19.74 -3.51 -4.83
C GLU A 166 21.09 -4.06 -5.31
N LEU A 167 21.13 -4.82 -6.42
CA LEU A 167 22.34 -5.45 -6.97
C LEU A 167 22.99 -4.69 -8.13
N ASP A 168 22.26 -3.78 -8.78
CA ASP A 168 22.74 -3.14 -10.03
C ASP A 168 23.53 -1.85 -9.82
N ASN A 169 23.78 -1.46 -8.56
CA ASN A 169 24.50 -0.24 -8.15
C ASN A 169 23.91 1.07 -8.69
N GLN A 170 22.67 1.07 -9.19
CA GLN A 170 22.00 2.28 -9.66
C GLN A 170 21.09 2.86 -8.58
N LYS A 171 20.82 4.17 -8.68
CA LYS A 171 19.88 4.84 -7.79
C LYS A 171 18.46 4.55 -8.28
N HIS A 172 17.71 3.78 -7.48
CA HIS A 172 16.28 3.53 -7.72
C HIS A 172 15.45 4.28 -6.71
N ASP A 173 14.79 5.34 -7.17
CA ASP A 173 13.89 6.18 -6.38
C ASP A 173 12.71 6.64 -7.24
N PHE A 174 11.84 7.48 -6.68
CA PHE A 174 10.70 8.07 -7.39
C PHE A 174 11.09 8.68 -8.76
N HIS A 175 12.31 9.22 -8.88
CA HIS A 175 12.76 9.82 -10.12
C HIS A 175 13.32 8.80 -11.12
N ASN A 176 13.59 7.57 -10.71
CA ASN A 176 14.26 6.53 -11.51
C ASN A 176 13.54 5.19 -11.39
N LEU A 177 12.22 5.18 -11.64
CA LEU A 177 11.42 3.95 -11.64
C LEU A 177 11.57 3.17 -12.96
N SER A 178 11.65 1.84 -12.85
CA SER A 178 11.54 0.94 -14.01
C SER A 178 10.12 0.90 -14.58
N SER A 179 9.94 0.38 -15.80
CA SER A 179 8.60 0.23 -16.41
C SER A 179 7.64 -0.62 -15.57
N ARG A 180 8.17 -1.58 -14.79
CA ARG A 180 7.37 -2.43 -13.88
C ARG A 180 6.92 -1.63 -12.66
N GLU A 181 7.83 -0.84 -12.10
CA GLU A 181 7.55 0.06 -10.99
C GLU A 181 6.52 1.14 -11.37
N TYR A 182 6.56 1.68 -12.59
CA TYR A 182 5.52 2.60 -13.08
C TYR A 182 4.13 1.96 -13.14
N GLN A 183 4.01 0.65 -13.42
CA GLN A 183 2.70 -0.02 -13.35
C GLN A 183 2.21 -0.09 -11.90
N TYR A 184 3.11 -0.33 -10.95
CA TYR A 184 2.74 -0.37 -9.54
C TYR A 184 2.43 1.02 -8.98
N GLN A 185 3.19 2.05 -9.36
CA GLN A 185 2.92 3.46 -9.07
C GLN A 185 1.49 3.84 -9.49
N LYS A 186 1.15 3.54 -10.75
CA LYS A 186 -0.20 3.74 -11.30
C LYS A 186 -1.27 3.03 -10.46
N PHE A 187 -1.06 1.76 -10.12
CA PHE A 187 -1.98 1.00 -9.29
C PHE A 187 -2.14 1.59 -7.88
N LEU A 188 -1.03 2.02 -7.25
CA LEU A 188 -1.06 2.62 -5.92
C LEU A 188 -1.85 3.94 -5.93
N PHE A 189 -1.68 4.78 -6.95
CA PHE A 189 -2.52 5.96 -7.11
C PHE A 189 -3.99 5.57 -7.28
N TYR A 190 -4.30 4.64 -8.18
CA TYR A 190 -5.68 4.19 -8.42
C TYR A 190 -6.34 3.73 -7.12
N LYS A 191 -5.70 2.80 -6.41
CA LYS A 191 -6.20 2.25 -5.14
C LYS A 191 -6.42 3.35 -4.09
N THR A 192 -5.47 4.28 -3.98
CA THR A 192 -5.43 5.24 -2.87
C THR A 192 -6.30 6.46 -3.10
N PHE A 193 -6.43 6.94 -4.34
CA PHE A 193 -7.01 8.25 -4.63
C PHE A 193 -8.15 8.24 -5.65
N TYR A 194 -8.33 7.15 -6.41
CA TYR A 194 -9.36 7.06 -7.45
C TYR A 194 -10.46 6.04 -7.14
N TYR A 195 -10.08 4.82 -6.75
CA TYR A 195 -11.03 3.82 -6.25
C TYR A 195 -11.40 4.06 -4.79
N ASN A 196 -10.45 4.58 -4.00
CA ASN A 196 -10.57 4.98 -2.60
C ASN A 196 -11.94 4.70 -1.96
N PRO A 197 -12.13 3.56 -1.28
CA PRO A 197 -13.46 3.10 -0.84
C PRO A 197 -14.08 3.98 0.26
N LYS A 198 -13.30 4.90 0.81
CA LYS A 198 -13.68 5.90 1.80
C LYS A 198 -13.05 7.24 1.42
N PRO A 199 -13.61 8.38 1.84
CA PRO A 199 -12.92 9.66 1.78
C PRO A 199 -11.52 9.56 2.40
N VAL A 200 -10.54 10.21 1.78
CA VAL A 200 -9.13 10.13 2.19
C VAL A 200 -8.68 11.50 2.68
N ILE A 201 -8.31 11.59 3.96
CA ILE A 201 -7.71 12.80 4.53
C ILE A 201 -6.18 12.65 4.53
N VAL A 202 -5.51 13.67 4.00
CA VAL A 202 -4.06 13.80 3.99
C VAL A 202 -3.68 15.02 4.80
N THR A 203 -3.05 14.80 5.94
CA THR A 203 -2.60 15.86 6.86
C THR A 203 -1.13 16.17 6.66
N GLU A 204 -0.66 17.34 7.10
CA GLU A 204 0.76 17.74 7.05
C GLU A 204 1.66 16.84 7.91
N GLY A 205 1.18 16.49 9.11
CA GLY A 205 1.89 15.69 10.09
C GLY A 205 1.14 14.40 10.46
N LYS A 206 1.88 13.44 11.03
CA LYS A 206 1.29 12.20 11.59
C LYS A 206 0.48 12.44 12.87
N THR A 207 0.75 13.55 13.56
CA THR A 207 0.13 13.96 14.83
C THR A 207 -1.31 14.37 14.63
N ASP A 208 -1.59 15.09 13.55
CA ASP A 208 -2.90 15.63 13.18
C ASP A 208 -3.94 14.52 13.01
N ILE A 209 -3.51 13.39 12.45
CA ILE A 209 -4.32 12.17 12.33
C ILE A 209 -4.80 11.70 13.71
N LEU A 210 -3.97 11.78 14.75
CA LEU A 210 -4.34 11.33 16.09
C LEU A 210 -5.29 12.32 16.77
N TYR A 211 -5.11 13.63 16.58
CA TYR A 211 -6.06 14.63 17.08
C TYR A 211 -7.44 14.47 16.42
N LEU A 212 -7.49 14.36 15.10
CA LEU A 212 -8.76 14.16 14.37
C LEU A 212 -9.44 12.85 14.75
N LYS A 213 -8.68 11.78 14.99
CA LYS A 213 -9.24 10.53 15.51
C LYS A 213 -9.81 10.70 16.92
N ALA A 214 -9.12 11.45 17.79
CA ALA A 214 -9.59 11.71 19.14
C ALA A 214 -10.89 12.53 19.12
N ALA A 215 -10.92 13.62 18.33
CA ALA A 215 -12.09 14.46 18.13
C ALA A 215 -13.29 13.64 17.61
N LEU A 216 -13.08 12.85 16.55
CA LEU A 216 -14.14 11.98 16.01
C LEU A 216 -14.66 10.98 17.05
N LYS A 217 -13.81 10.40 17.89
CA LYS A 217 -14.26 9.48 18.94
C LYS A 217 -15.06 10.19 20.04
N ASN A 218 -14.67 11.40 20.41
CA ASN A 218 -15.38 12.20 21.40
C ASN A 218 -16.76 12.63 20.87
N LEU A 219 -16.78 13.09 19.61
CA LEU A 219 -17.94 13.70 18.94
C LEU A 219 -18.73 12.72 18.05
N TYR A 220 -18.59 11.41 18.28
CA TYR A 220 -19.05 10.41 17.32
C TYR A 220 -20.57 10.44 17.07
N ASP A 221 -21.35 10.84 18.08
CA ASP A 221 -22.81 10.95 17.99
C ASP A 221 -23.26 12.06 17.00
N GLU A 222 -22.42 13.07 16.79
CA GLU A 222 -22.71 14.21 15.91
C GLU A 222 -22.27 13.96 14.45
N TYR A 223 -21.31 13.05 14.24
CA TYR A 223 -20.68 12.82 12.94
C TYR A 223 -20.85 11.36 12.42
N PRO A 224 -22.07 10.82 12.30
CA PRO A 224 -22.31 9.43 11.89
C PRO A 224 -21.77 9.08 10.49
N LYS A 225 -21.66 10.07 9.61
CA LYS A 225 -21.06 9.92 8.27
C LYS A 225 -19.54 9.72 8.31
N LEU A 226 -18.87 10.22 9.35
CA LEU A 226 -17.41 10.16 9.50
C LEU A 226 -16.97 9.00 10.39
N ILE A 227 -17.76 8.67 11.41
CA ILE A 227 -17.46 7.65 12.41
C ILE A 227 -18.75 7.06 12.97
N THR A 228 -18.71 5.77 13.31
CA THR A 228 -19.80 5.06 13.98
C THR A 228 -19.24 4.25 15.15
N LYS A 229 -20.04 4.07 16.20
CA LYS A 229 -19.69 3.21 17.34
C LYS A 229 -20.44 1.88 17.22
N ASN A 230 -19.70 0.79 17.23
CA ASN A 230 -20.24 -0.56 17.19
C ASN A 230 -20.81 -0.96 18.57
N ASN A 231 -21.63 -2.00 18.60
CA ASN A 231 -22.26 -2.51 19.83
C ASN A 231 -21.23 -3.02 20.86
N ASP A 232 -20.04 -3.45 20.42
CA ASP A 232 -18.94 -3.89 21.30
C ASP A 232 -18.13 -2.72 21.88
N GLY A 233 -18.56 -1.47 21.64
CA GLY A 233 -17.88 -0.25 22.09
C GLY A 233 -16.72 0.18 21.19
N THR A 234 -16.38 -0.57 20.14
CA THR A 234 -15.32 -0.20 19.20
C THR A 234 -15.80 0.85 18.19
N PHE A 235 -14.87 1.67 17.69
CA PHE A 235 -15.18 2.70 16.70
C PHE A 235 -14.83 2.26 15.28
N LYS A 236 -15.75 2.50 14.34
CA LYS A 236 -15.57 2.31 12.91
C LYS A 236 -15.55 3.67 12.20
N TYR A 237 -14.37 4.07 11.74
CA TYR A 237 -14.20 5.26 10.91
C TYR A 237 -14.73 5.00 9.49
N ASN A 238 -15.59 5.87 9.00
CA ASN A 238 -16.14 5.85 7.64
C ASN A 238 -15.29 6.69 6.66
N ILE A 239 -14.32 7.44 7.20
CA ILE A 239 -13.20 8.05 6.47
C ILE A 239 -11.91 7.25 6.64
N SER A 240 -10.87 7.63 5.89
CA SER A 240 -9.53 7.08 6.02
C SER A 240 -8.48 8.18 6.08
N PHE A 241 -7.43 7.97 6.86
CA PHE A 241 -6.27 8.85 6.92
C PHE A 241 -5.11 8.23 6.15
N LEU A 242 -4.47 9.00 5.28
CA LEU A 242 -3.38 8.50 4.45
C LEU A 242 -2.19 8.07 5.32
N LYS A 243 -1.97 6.76 5.41
CA LYS A 243 -0.79 6.22 6.09
C LYS A 243 0.45 6.37 5.20
N ARG A 244 1.33 7.30 5.57
CA ARG A 244 2.64 7.48 4.92
C ARG A 244 3.50 6.23 5.15
N THR A 245 4.04 5.66 4.08
CA THR A 245 4.87 4.44 4.13
C THR A 245 6.08 4.57 3.23
N LYS A 246 7.13 3.78 3.49
CA LYS A 246 8.31 3.69 2.59
C LYS A 246 7.91 3.36 1.14
N ARG A 247 6.83 2.57 0.95
CA ARG A 247 6.26 2.26 -0.35
C ARG A 247 5.72 3.51 -1.04
N LEU A 248 4.85 4.27 -0.37
CA LEU A 248 4.30 5.50 -0.95
C LEU A 248 5.37 6.58 -1.15
N LYS A 249 6.40 6.63 -0.29
CA LYS A 249 7.58 7.48 -0.52
C LYS A 249 8.29 7.11 -1.82
N HIS A 250 8.58 5.81 -2.03
CA HIS A 250 9.28 5.33 -3.22
C HIS A 250 8.48 5.57 -4.51
N PHE A 251 7.18 5.26 -4.50
CA PHE A 251 6.35 5.31 -5.70
C PHE A 251 5.68 6.65 -5.94
N LEU A 252 5.20 7.34 -4.92
CA LEU A 252 4.39 8.55 -5.07
C LEU A 252 5.10 9.80 -4.49
N ASN A 253 6.36 9.68 -4.10
CA ASN A 253 7.13 10.76 -3.44
C ASN A 253 6.46 11.30 -2.15
N ILE A 254 5.62 10.49 -1.50
CA ILE A 254 4.91 10.89 -0.28
C ILE A 254 5.85 10.67 0.90
N ASN A 255 6.57 11.73 1.28
CA ASN A 255 7.54 11.70 2.37
C ASN A 255 6.90 11.33 3.72
N MET A 256 7.69 10.75 4.61
CA MET A 256 7.20 10.30 5.93
C MET A 256 6.78 11.49 6.81
N ASP A 257 7.45 12.63 6.68
CA ASP A 257 7.22 13.82 7.48
C ASP A 257 7.17 15.09 6.59
N GLY A 258 6.47 16.10 7.08
CA GLY A 258 6.36 17.42 6.45
C GLY A 258 5.31 17.52 5.34
N ALA A 259 4.99 18.77 5.00
CA ALA A 259 3.94 19.14 4.06
C ALA A 259 4.26 18.90 2.58
N SER A 260 5.53 18.62 2.24
CA SER A 260 5.95 18.28 0.87
C SER A 260 5.15 17.12 0.26
N ALA A 261 4.62 16.22 1.11
CA ALA A 261 3.74 15.14 0.72
C ALA A 261 2.46 15.62 0.00
N LEU A 262 1.83 16.69 0.49
CA LEU A 262 0.57 17.20 -0.07
C LEU A 262 0.80 17.81 -1.47
N THR A 263 1.90 18.55 -1.63
CA THR A 263 2.37 19.05 -2.93
C THR A 263 2.63 17.91 -3.92
N ASN A 264 3.32 16.86 -3.49
CA ASN A 264 3.66 15.73 -4.35
C ASN A 264 2.43 14.90 -4.76
N ILE A 265 1.40 14.85 -3.92
CA ILE A 265 0.12 14.24 -4.28
C ILE A 265 -0.53 15.05 -5.41
N TYR A 266 -0.60 16.38 -5.28
CA TYR A 266 -1.19 17.25 -6.30
C TYR A 266 -0.53 17.12 -7.69
N ASP A 267 0.76 16.83 -7.75
CA ASP A 267 1.46 16.59 -9.02
C ASP A 267 0.82 15.45 -9.85
N PHE A 268 0.22 14.42 -9.21
CA PHE A 268 -0.49 13.34 -9.92
C PHE A 268 -1.93 13.68 -10.34
N PHE A 269 -2.47 14.80 -9.84
CA PHE A 269 -3.78 15.34 -10.24
C PHE A 269 -3.64 16.43 -11.32
N SER A 270 -2.42 16.89 -11.59
CA SER A 270 -2.13 17.99 -12.52
C SER A 270 -1.11 17.58 -13.59
N ASN A 271 -0.92 18.41 -14.61
CA ASN A 271 0.09 18.16 -15.65
C ASN A 271 1.47 18.76 -15.29
N ARG A 272 1.64 19.29 -14.08
CA ARG A 272 2.83 20.06 -13.67
C ARG A 272 4.12 19.25 -13.75
N ASN A 273 4.08 17.99 -13.33
CA ASN A 273 5.25 17.12 -13.25
C ASN A 273 5.04 15.80 -14.02
N ASN A 274 4.32 15.88 -15.16
CA ASN A 274 3.79 14.72 -15.88
C ASN A 274 4.85 13.66 -16.28
N LYS A 275 6.13 14.05 -16.39
CA LYS A 275 7.23 13.12 -16.67
C LYS A 275 7.51 12.15 -15.52
N LYS A 276 7.29 12.56 -14.27
CA LYS A 276 7.61 11.77 -13.05
C LYS A 276 6.37 11.41 -12.24
N ALA A 277 5.39 12.30 -12.21
CA ALA A 277 4.05 12.10 -11.68
C ALA A 277 3.05 12.31 -12.83
N PRO A 278 2.75 11.27 -13.62
CA PRO A 278 1.75 11.38 -14.66
C PRO A 278 0.39 11.78 -14.08
N ASN A 279 -0.39 12.58 -14.81
CA ASN A 279 -1.74 12.95 -14.38
C ASN A 279 -2.66 11.72 -14.42
N TYR A 280 -2.66 10.96 -13.33
CA TYR A 280 -3.38 9.70 -13.24
C TYR A 280 -4.87 9.91 -13.09
N LEU A 281 -5.31 11.00 -12.47
CA LEU A 281 -6.72 11.38 -12.45
C LEU A 281 -7.25 11.50 -13.89
N LYS A 282 -6.58 12.28 -14.75
CA LYS A 282 -6.95 12.43 -16.16
C LYS A 282 -6.87 11.09 -16.92
N TYR A 283 -5.81 10.30 -16.67
CA TYR A 283 -5.64 8.99 -17.29
C TYR A 283 -6.80 8.05 -16.99
N PHE A 284 -7.19 7.87 -15.73
CA PHE A 284 -8.27 6.96 -15.36
C PHE A 284 -9.64 7.47 -15.84
N LYS A 285 -9.89 8.78 -15.74
CA LYS A 285 -11.11 9.39 -16.29
C LYS A 285 -11.24 9.11 -17.79
N SER A 286 -10.14 9.16 -18.55
CA SER A 286 -10.15 8.87 -20.00
C SER A 286 -10.45 7.40 -20.36
N LEU A 287 -10.31 6.45 -19.42
CA LEU A 287 -10.53 5.02 -19.68
C LEU A 287 -11.98 4.60 -19.50
N ASN A 288 -12.67 5.14 -18.50
CA ASN A 288 -14.00 4.69 -18.09
C ASN A 288 -15.04 5.83 -18.01
N ASN A 289 -14.64 7.09 -18.25
CA ASN A 289 -15.49 8.28 -18.00
C ASN A 289 -16.12 8.32 -16.59
N SER A 290 -15.65 7.49 -15.66
CA SER A 290 -16.13 7.45 -14.28
C SER A 290 -15.47 8.55 -13.47
N LEU A 291 -16.18 9.01 -12.45
CA LEU A 291 -15.58 9.80 -11.39
C LEU A 291 -14.85 8.89 -10.38
N PRO A 292 -13.84 9.42 -9.67
CA PRO A 292 -13.32 8.78 -8.47
C PRO A 292 -14.46 8.40 -7.48
N LYS A 293 -14.25 7.42 -6.61
CA LYS A 293 -15.36 6.96 -5.73
C LYS A 293 -15.65 7.90 -4.56
N ASN A 294 -14.64 8.57 -4.04
CA ASN A 294 -14.76 9.43 -2.86
C ASN A 294 -13.80 10.64 -2.97
N PRO A 295 -14.02 11.70 -2.18
CA PRO A 295 -13.11 12.84 -2.14
C PRO A 295 -11.77 12.50 -1.45
N VAL A 296 -10.75 13.26 -1.84
CA VAL A 296 -9.42 13.34 -1.23
C VAL A 296 -9.25 14.74 -0.70
N ILE A 297 -8.99 14.88 0.60
CA ILE A 297 -8.93 16.16 1.31
C ILE A 297 -7.50 16.38 1.79
N LEU A 298 -6.86 17.42 1.26
CA LEU A 298 -5.55 17.90 1.72
C LEU A 298 -5.80 18.89 2.87
N LEU A 299 -5.47 18.50 4.10
CA LEU A 299 -5.61 19.32 5.29
C LEU A 299 -4.28 19.99 5.63
N PHE A 300 -4.30 21.32 5.69
CA PHE A 300 -3.17 22.17 6.09
C PHE A 300 -3.47 22.94 7.37
N ASP A 301 -2.41 23.37 8.04
CA ASP A 301 -2.50 24.45 9.02
C ASP A 301 -2.90 25.77 8.32
N ASN A 302 -3.60 26.64 9.04
CA ASN A 302 -4.08 27.91 8.50
C ASN A 302 -3.01 28.99 8.68
N GLU A 303 -2.00 28.95 7.83
CA GLU A 303 -0.85 29.86 7.87
C GLU A 303 -0.66 30.56 6.52
N LEU A 304 -1.77 30.96 5.88
CA LEU A 304 -1.79 31.47 4.52
C LEU A 304 -1.10 32.85 4.36
N ASN A 305 -1.04 33.61 5.45
CA ASN A 305 -0.49 34.96 5.48
C ASN A 305 1.03 34.98 5.38
N ASN A 306 1.71 33.93 5.85
CA ASN A 306 3.16 33.78 5.73
C ASN A 306 3.58 33.03 4.44
N ASN A 307 4.35 33.71 3.59
CA ASN A 307 4.81 33.18 2.29
C ASN A 307 5.78 32.00 2.39
N GLU A 308 6.40 31.78 3.54
CA GLU A 308 7.33 30.67 3.77
C GLU A 308 6.61 29.38 4.19
N LYS A 309 5.33 29.48 4.56
CA LYS A 309 4.56 28.35 5.09
C LYS A 309 4.06 27.43 3.98
N PRO A 310 3.87 26.13 4.27
CA PRO A 310 3.54 25.14 3.25
C PRO A 310 2.27 25.44 2.47
N ILE A 311 1.21 25.89 3.15
CA ILE A 311 -0.07 26.22 2.51
C ILE A 311 0.05 27.41 1.55
N SER A 312 0.78 28.47 1.93
CA SER A 312 1.00 29.63 1.07
C SER A 312 1.81 29.25 -0.18
N HIS A 313 2.88 28.46 0.00
CA HIS A 313 3.63 27.90 -1.11
C HIS A 313 2.75 27.02 -2.01
N PHE A 314 1.92 26.15 -1.42
CA PHE A 314 1.02 25.27 -2.16
C PHE A 314 0.03 26.08 -3.03
N CYS A 315 -0.74 26.99 -2.42
CA CYS A 315 -1.75 27.77 -3.12
C CYS A 315 -1.15 28.66 -4.22
N ARG A 316 -0.02 29.33 -3.95
CA ARG A 316 0.52 30.38 -4.83
C ARG A 316 1.54 29.88 -5.86
N LYS A 317 2.30 28.82 -5.55
CA LYS A 317 3.40 28.34 -6.42
C LYS A 317 3.13 26.98 -7.03
N VAL A 318 2.47 26.09 -6.30
CA VAL A 318 2.21 24.70 -6.72
C VAL A 318 0.91 24.61 -7.51
N ALA A 319 -0.21 24.87 -6.84
CA ALA A 319 -1.54 24.67 -7.38
C ALA A 319 -2.03 25.88 -8.19
N LYS A 320 -1.55 27.09 -7.83
CA LYS A 320 -1.91 28.36 -8.49
C LYS A 320 -3.43 28.51 -8.60
N ILE A 321 -4.12 28.38 -7.48
CA ILE A 321 -5.58 28.22 -7.43
C ILE A 321 -6.37 29.48 -7.82
N GLY A 322 -5.71 30.64 -7.93
CA GLY A 322 -6.33 31.92 -8.27
C GLY A 322 -6.93 32.64 -7.05
N ASP A 323 -7.16 33.94 -7.19
CA ASP A 323 -7.55 34.81 -6.07
C ASP A 323 -8.95 34.49 -5.53
N GLU A 324 -9.90 34.12 -6.40
CA GLU A 324 -11.26 33.70 -6.01
C GLU A 324 -11.24 32.49 -5.08
N LYS A 325 -10.46 31.45 -5.44
CA LYS A 325 -10.31 30.25 -4.61
C LYS A 325 -9.51 30.51 -3.33
N ILE A 326 -8.58 31.46 -3.35
CA ILE A 326 -7.87 31.91 -2.15
C ILE A 326 -8.84 32.60 -1.19
N GLU A 327 -9.73 33.44 -1.70
CA GLU A 327 -10.70 34.13 -0.87
C GLU A 327 -11.74 33.17 -0.28
N ALA A 328 -12.27 32.24 -1.10
CA ALA A 328 -13.12 31.15 -0.61
C ALA A 328 -12.42 30.31 0.47
N LEU A 329 -11.12 30.02 0.31
CA LEU A 329 -10.35 29.29 1.33
C LEU A 329 -10.23 30.09 2.64
N LYS A 330 -10.15 31.42 2.60
CA LYS A 330 -10.08 32.24 3.83
C LYS A 330 -11.42 32.32 4.55
N THR A 331 -12.52 32.34 3.82
CA THR A 331 -13.87 32.52 4.38
C THR A 331 -14.51 31.20 4.79
N GLU A 332 -14.39 30.16 3.96
CA GLU A 332 -15.02 28.86 4.17
C GLU A 332 -14.07 27.81 4.76
N PHE A 333 -12.77 28.10 4.81
CA PHE A 333 -11.70 27.18 5.21
C PHE A 333 -11.58 25.94 4.32
N LYS A 334 -12.30 25.86 3.20
CA LYS A 334 -12.25 24.77 2.23
C LYS A 334 -12.35 25.30 0.80
N VAL A 335 -11.78 24.58 -0.16
CA VAL A 335 -11.99 24.84 -1.59
C VAL A 335 -11.77 23.58 -2.44
N ASN A 336 -12.54 23.41 -3.52
CA ASN A 336 -12.28 22.35 -4.50
C ASN A 336 -11.08 22.73 -5.39
N LEU A 337 -10.08 21.86 -5.48
CA LEU A 337 -8.94 22.06 -6.37
C LEU A 337 -9.26 21.54 -7.77
N THR A 338 -9.66 20.27 -7.86
CA THR A 338 -10.04 19.61 -9.10
C THR A 338 -10.81 18.31 -8.81
N GLU A 339 -11.97 18.12 -9.44
CA GLU A 339 -12.76 16.88 -9.36
C GLU A 339 -12.91 16.41 -7.90
N ASN A 340 -12.28 15.28 -7.52
CA ASN A 340 -12.36 14.73 -6.16
C ASN A 340 -11.30 15.25 -5.18
N LEU A 341 -10.44 16.20 -5.58
CA LEU A 341 -9.39 16.74 -4.73
C LEU A 341 -9.80 18.10 -4.14
N TYR A 342 -9.82 18.17 -2.81
CA TYR A 342 -10.19 19.34 -2.04
C TYR A 342 -9.03 19.78 -1.16
N LEU A 343 -8.98 21.07 -0.88
CA LEU A 343 -8.09 21.70 0.09
C LEU A 343 -8.92 22.15 1.29
N LEU A 344 -8.43 21.88 2.49
CA LEU A 344 -9.05 22.22 3.76
C LEU A 344 -7.97 22.83 4.68
N THR A 345 -8.33 23.86 5.45
CA THR A 345 -7.49 24.43 6.50
C THR A 345 -8.21 24.37 7.84
N VAL A 346 -7.46 24.37 8.94
CA VAL A 346 -8.05 24.57 10.27
C VAL A 346 -8.68 25.97 10.39
N PRO A 347 -9.71 26.17 11.22
CA PRO A 347 -10.31 27.49 11.41
C PRO A 347 -9.33 28.46 12.11
N LEU A 348 -9.56 29.75 11.94
CA LEU A 348 -8.91 30.77 12.77
C LEU A 348 -9.68 30.90 14.09
N ILE A 349 -8.97 30.85 15.22
CA ILE A 349 -9.55 30.94 16.56
C ILE A 349 -9.25 32.29 17.19
N GLY A 350 -10.29 32.95 17.71
CA GLY A 350 -10.20 34.27 18.32
C GLY A 350 -9.71 35.33 17.32
N GLU A 351 -8.73 36.13 17.73
CA GLU A 351 -8.14 37.19 16.90
C GLU A 351 -6.88 36.73 16.13
N LYS A 352 -6.60 35.42 16.09
CA LYS A 352 -5.40 34.89 15.43
C LYS A 352 -5.49 35.05 13.91
N SER A 353 -4.39 35.50 13.31
CA SER A 353 -4.22 35.58 11.86
C SER A 353 -3.62 34.31 11.24
N GLU A 354 -3.11 33.40 12.08
CA GLU A 354 -2.63 32.06 11.71
C GLU A 354 -3.00 31.05 12.80
N CYS A 355 -3.28 29.79 12.43
CA CYS A 355 -3.60 28.72 13.36
C CYS A 355 -3.00 27.38 12.90
N GLU A 356 -2.34 26.68 13.83
CA GLU A 356 -2.00 25.26 13.70
C GLU A 356 -3.11 24.40 14.28
N ILE A 357 -3.19 23.11 13.92
CA ILE A 357 -4.23 22.22 14.48
C ILE A 357 -4.20 22.12 16.01
N GLU A 358 -3.03 22.29 16.64
CA GLU A 358 -2.95 22.32 18.10
C GLU A 358 -3.56 23.58 18.74
N ASP A 359 -3.78 24.66 17.98
CA ASP A 359 -4.47 25.86 18.49
C ASP A 359 -5.97 25.65 18.72
N LEU A 360 -6.53 24.52 18.26
CA LEU A 360 -7.93 24.15 18.48
C LEU A 360 -8.16 23.57 19.88
N PHE A 361 -7.10 23.24 20.63
CA PHE A 361 -7.24 22.84 22.02
C PHE A 361 -7.33 24.05 22.93
N ASP A 362 -8.16 23.94 23.97
CA ASP A 362 -8.27 24.96 25.00
C ASP A 362 -7.01 25.02 25.86
N GLU A 363 -6.85 26.14 26.58
CA GLU A 363 -5.65 26.40 27.37
C GLU A 363 -5.41 25.32 28.44
N SER A 364 -6.48 24.78 29.05
CA SER A 364 -6.34 23.74 30.07
C SER A 364 -5.71 22.46 29.50
N THR A 365 -6.14 22.05 28.30
CA THR A 365 -5.57 20.90 27.59
C THR A 365 -4.12 21.15 27.16
N LEU A 366 -3.79 22.37 26.72
CA LEU A 366 -2.43 22.73 26.31
C LEU A 366 -1.45 22.84 27.49
N LEU A 367 -1.93 23.17 28.68
CA LEU A 367 -1.14 23.29 29.92
C LEU A 367 -0.96 21.95 30.67
N GLU A 368 -1.53 20.87 30.16
CA GLU A 368 -1.42 19.53 30.73
C GLU A 368 0.05 19.12 30.96
N ARG A 369 0.28 18.41 32.08
CA ARG A 369 1.63 17.97 32.44
C ARG A 369 1.76 16.45 32.34
N ILE A 370 2.71 16.00 31.54
CA ILE A 370 3.02 14.58 31.39
C ILE A 370 4.40 14.33 31.98
N GLU A 371 4.47 13.47 33.02
CA GLU A 371 5.72 13.16 33.73
C GLU A 371 6.46 14.43 34.22
N GLY A 372 5.70 15.45 34.65
CA GLY A 372 6.23 16.73 35.12
C GLY A 372 6.69 17.71 34.03
N LYS A 373 6.57 17.34 32.75
CA LYS A 373 6.95 18.18 31.60
C LYS A 373 5.74 18.90 31.01
N THR A 374 5.98 20.04 30.36
CA THR A 374 4.94 20.85 29.70
C THR A 374 4.97 20.71 28.18
N PHE A 375 3.82 20.88 27.51
CA PHE A 375 3.75 20.80 26.05
C PHE A 375 4.52 21.95 25.37
N THR A 376 5.12 21.68 24.21
CA THR A 376 5.63 22.71 23.30
C THR A 376 5.40 22.32 21.83
N LYS A 377 5.08 23.32 21.01
CA LYS A 377 4.98 23.17 19.54
C LYS A 377 6.34 23.25 18.85
N ALA A 378 7.39 23.70 19.55
CA ALA A 378 8.70 23.91 18.95
C ALA A 378 9.28 22.61 18.38
N ALA A 379 9.96 22.71 17.23
CA ALA A 379 10.63 21.55 16.63
C ALA A 379 11.86 21.09 17.45
N LYS A 380 12.50 22.03 18.16
CA LYS A 380 13.64 21.77 19.05
C LYS A 380 13.34 22.36 20.43
N TYR A 381 13.51 21.56 21.46
CA TYR A 381 13.21 21.93 22.84
C TYR A 381 14.02 21.09 23.83
N ASP A 382 14.10 21.57 25.06
CA ASP A 382 14.71 20.85 26.16
C ASP A 382 13.79 19.69 26.59
N VAL A 383 14.18 18.46 26.24
CA VAL A 383 13.42 17.22 26.52
C VAL A 383 13.29 16.91 28.02
N THR A 384 14.05 17.59 28.89
CA THR A 384 13.93 17.46 30.34
C THR A 384 12.76 18.29 30.89
N LYS A 385 12.41 19.40 30.21
CA LYS A 385 11.36 20.34 30.63
C LYS A 385 10.08 20.22 29.81
N TYR A 386 10.21 19.89 28.53
CA TYR A 386 9.10 19.91 27.59
C TYR A 386 8.91 18.57 26.88
N TYR A 387 7.68 18.31 26.43
CA TYR A 387 7.36 17.26 25.48
C TYR A 387 6.72 17.87 24.22
N GLY A 388 6.96 17.24 23.06
CA GLY A 388 6.46 17.74 21.77
C GLY A 388 5.18 17.07 21.29
N LYS A 389 4.78 17.45 20.06
CA LYS A 389 3.53 17.04 19.38
C LYS A 389 3.30 15.52 19.36
N GLU A 390 4.34 14.70 19.24
CA GLU A 390 4.18 13.24 19.23
C GLU A 390 3.68 12.66 20.57
N ILE A 391 4.18 13.17 21.70
CA ILE A 391 3.72 12.71 23.03
C ILE A 391 2.33 13.28 23.29
N PHE A 392 2.11 14.55 22.97
CA PHE A 392 0.82 15.23 23.15
C PHE A 392 -0.31 14.51 22.38
N SER A 393 -0.12 14.25 21.09
CA SER A 393 -1.12 13.57 20.26
C SER A 393 -1.49 12.16 20.71
N LYS A 394 -0.54 11.42 21.30
CA LYS A 394 -0.82 10.11 21.92
C LYS A 394 -1.62 10.26 23.21
N TYR A 395 -1.31 11.25 24.03
CA TYR A 395 -2.07 11.58 25.23
C TYR A 395 -3.53 11.94 24.89
N ILE A 396 -3.72 12.87 23.95
CA ILE A 396 -5.05 13.30 23.51
C ILE A 396 -5.88 12.11 22.99
N LEU A 397 -5.29 11.23 22.16
CA LEU A 397 -6.02 10.07 21.66
C LEU A 397 -6.42 9.07 22.76
N LYS A 398 -5.58 8.94 23.80
CA LYS A 398 -5.83 8.06 24.94
C LYS A 398 -6.93 8.62 25.83
N ASN A 399 -6.90 9.91 26.12
CA ASN A 399 -7.82 10.60 27.03
C ASN A 399 -8.93 11.38 26.30
N TYR A 400 -9.25 10.98 25.07
CA TYR A 400 -10.18 11.69 24.19
C TYR A 400 -11.57 11.94 24.81
N ALA A 401 -11.99 11.17 25.82
CA ALA A 401 -13.29 11.36 26.47
C ALA A 401 -13.33 12.63 27.33
N ASP A 402 -12.21 13.03 27.91
CA ASP A 402 -12.11 14.13 28.89
C ASP A 402 -11.60 15.44 28.26
N VAL A 403 -11.22 15.40 26.98
CA VAL A 403 -10.68 16.55 26.24
C VAL A 403 -11.82 17.31 25.55
N ASN A 404 -11.78 18.63 25.60
CA ASN A 404 -12.70 19.49 24.87
C ASN A 404 -12.31 19.59 23.38
N PHE A 405 -13.25 19.23 22.48
CA PHE A 405 -13.07 19.27 21.03
C PHE A 405 -14.01 20.26 20.32
N ASN A 406 -14.57 21.25 21.02
CA ASN A 406 -15.52 22.19 20.42
C ASN A 406 -14.98 22.91 19.18
N GLU A 407 -13.73 23.38 19.21
CA GLU A 407 -13.11 24.07 18.05
C GLU A 407 -12.76 23.12 16.90
N PHE A 408 -12.78 21.79 17.12
CA PHE A 408 -12.60 20.82 16.04
C PHE A 408 -13.87 20.66 15.18
N ARG A 409 -15.04 21.09 15.68
CA ARG A 409 -16.32 20.96 14.96
C ARG A 409 -16.27 21.60 13.59
N ALA A 410 -15.76 22.83 13.49
CA ALA A 410 -15.63 23.53 12.21
C ALA A 410 -14.82 22.73 11.16
N VAL A 411 -13.77 22.00 11.59
CA VAL A 411 -13.00 21.13 10.69
C VAL A 411 -13.83 19.91 10.27
N LEU A 412 -14.52 19.27 11.23
CA LEU A 412 -15.33 18.07 10.97
C LEU A 412 -16.58 18.37 10.14
N ASP A 413 -17.23 19.51 10.37
CA ASP A 413 -18.35 20.03 9.59
C ASP A 413 -17.92 20.23 8.13
N ASN A 414 -16.78 20.89 7.90
CA ASN A 414 -16.25 21.06 6.57
C ASN A 414 -15.86 19.74 5.88
N ILE A 415 -15.36 18.74 6.61
CA ILE A 415 -15.13 17.40 6.05
C ILE A 415 -16.46 16.75 5.62
N ASN A 416 -17.49 16.83 6.46
CA ASN A 416 -18.83 16.33 6.15
C ASN A 416 -19.40 17.02 4.90
N ASP A 417 -19.32 18.36 4.86
CA ASP A 417 -19.81 19.15 3.73
C ASP A 417 -19.11 18.79 2.43
N ILE A 418 -17.78 18.59 2.45
CA ILE A 418 -17.04 18.16 1.25
C ILE A 418 -17.56 16.81 0.76
N ILE A 419 -17.83 15.87 1.67
CA ILE A 419 -18.38 14.56 1.33
C ILE A 419 -19.78 14.71 0.72
N ASP A 420 -20.62 15.56 1.30
CA ASP A 420 -21.97 15.79 0.80
C ASP A 420 -21.99 16.47 -0.57
N GLN A 421 -21.21 17.54 -0.74
CA GLN A 421 -21.03 18.21 -2.03
C GLN A 421 -20.54 17.23 -3.10
N TYR A 422 -19.52 16.43 -2.78
CA TYR A 422 -18.97 15.44 -3.71
C TYR A 422 -20.00 14.38 -4.10
N ASN A 423 -20.81 13.91 -3.15
CA ASN A 423 -21.84 12.91 -3.43
C ASN A 423 -22.93 13.46 -4.36
N VAL A 424 -23.34 14.72 -4.20
CA VAL A 424 -24.28 15.39 -5.11
C VAL A 424 -23.70 15.47 -6.52
N ASP A 425 -22.44 15.90 -6.66
CA ASP A 425 -21.76 15.97 -7.95
C ASP A 425 -21.60 14.58 -8.58
N PHE A 426 -21.26 13.57 -7.77
CA PHE A 426 -21.08 12.19 -8.22
C PHE A 426 -22.36 11.60 -8.79
N VAL A 427 -23.50 11.80 -8.10
CA VAL A 427 -24.82 11.37 -8.59
C VAL A 427 -25.19 12.09 -9.88
N THR A 428 -25.05 13.42 -9.91
CA THR A 428 -25.41 14.25 -11.07
C THR A 428 -24.62 13.87 -12.33
N VAL A 429 -23.31 13.62 -12.19
CA VAL A 429 -22.47 13.19 -13.31
C VAL A 429 -22.73 11.73 -13.67
N GLY A 430 -23.01 10.87 -12.69
CA GLY A 430 -23.38 9.47 -12.90
C GLY A 430 -24.65 9.32 -13.75
N ASP A 431 -25.67 10.16 -13.49
CA ASP A 431 -26.91 10.14 -14.26
C ASP A 431 -26.71 10.64 -15.69
N LYS A 432 -25.92 11.70 -15.90
CA LYS A 432 -25.51 12.15 -17.24
C LYS A 432 -24.70 11.10 -18.00
N ALA A 433 -23.82 10.35 -17.31
CA ALA A 433 -23.03 9.29 -17.93
C ALA A 433 -23.90 8.09 -18.37
N LYS A 434 -24.92 7.74 -17.58
CA LYS A 434 -25.92 6.72 -17.96
C LYS A 434 -26.72 7.13 -19.19
N GLU A 435 -27.17 8.39 -19.27
CA GLU A 435 -27.87 8.90 -20.46
C GLU A 435 -27.00 8.85 -21.73
N VAL A 436 -25.70 9.16 -21.62
CA VAL A 436 -24.75 9.10 -22.75
C VAL A 436 -24.42 7.65 -23.14
N GLN A 437 -24.36 6.72 -22.17
CA GLN A 437 -24.20 5.28 -22.46
C GLN A 437 -25.44 4.68 -23.13
N LEU A 438 -26.65 5.02 -22.67
CA LEU A 438 -27.92 4.61 -23.30
C LEU A 438 -28.01 5.08 -24.75
N LYS A 439 -27.64 6.34 -25.01
CA LYS A 439 -27.58 6.89 -26.39
C LYS A 439 -26.54 6.22 -27.28
N ARG A 440 -25.44 5.69 -26.71
CA ARG A 440 -24.43 4.94 -27.47
C ARG A 440 -24.86 3.51 -27.76
N SER A 441 -25.55 2.83 -26.83
CA SER A 441 -26.08 1.49 -27.06
C SER A 441 -27.19 1.44 -28.11
N ASP A 442 -27.86 2.56 -28.37
CA ASP A 442 -28.87 2.68 -29.44
C ASP A 442 -28.27 2.93 -30.83
N ILE A 443 -27.00 3.35 -30.91
CA ILE A 443 -26.30 3.62 -32.19
C ILE A 443 -25.64 2.34 -32.75
N ASP A 444 -25.38 1.32 -31.92
CA ASP A 444 -24.75 0.06 -32.34
C ASP A 444 -25.75 -1.02 -32.83
N LYS A 445 -27.02 -0.67 -33.05
CA LYS A 445 -28.02 -1.56 -33.68
C LYS A 445 -28.15 -1.26 -35.17
N VAL A 446 -27.16 -1.67 -35.96
CA VAL A 446 -27.35 -1.86 -37.41
C VAL A 446 -27.94 -3.26 -37.61
N PRO A 447 -29.07 -3.42 -38.33
CA PRO A 447 -29.63 -4.74 -38.58
C PRO A 447 -28.66 -5.53 -39.46
N VAL A 448 -28.34 -6.75 -39.04
CA VAL A 448 -27.69 -7.73 -39.91
C VAL A 448 -28.78 -8.24 -40.85
N GLU A 449 -28.84 -7.70 -42.07
CA GLU A 449 -29.54 -8.37 -43.16
C GLU A 449 -28.73 -9.61 -43.57
N ILE A 450 -29.47 -10.73 -43.70
CA ILE A 450 -28.99 -12.11 -43.88
C ILE A 450 -28.39 -12.33 -45.26
#